data_AF-A0A3C1C6E8-F1
#
_entry.id   AF-A0A3C1C6E8-F1
#
_cell.length_a   1.000
_cell.length_b   1.000
_cell.length_c   1.000
_cell.angle_alpha   90.00
_cell.angle_beta   90.00
_cell.angle_gamma   90.00
#
_symmetry.space_group_name_H-M   'P 1'
#
loop_
_entity.id
_entity.type
_entity.pdbx_description
1 polymer ?
#
loop_
_entity_poly.entity_id
_entity_poly.type
_entity_poly.pdbx_seq_one_letter_code
_entity_poly.pdbx_strand_id
1 'polypeptide(L)' 'MKLLVLAAGIGSRFGGVKQVTGVGPNGETLLEYSIYDARRAGFNEVIFLIRPEIEADFRSNVLSRLPSDMRYS' A
#
# COMPACT_ATOMS: atom_id res chain seq x y z
N MET A 1 -8.66 -10.60 -10.94
CA MET A 1 -8.20 -11.20 -9.65
C MET A 1 -8.07 -10.08 -8.63
N LYS A 2 -8.28 -10.36 -7.34
CA LYS A 2 -8.21 -9.36 -6.27
C LYS A 2 -7.06 -9.66 -5.31
N LEU A 3 -6.30 -8.64 -4.93
CA LEU A 3 -5.24 -8.72 -3.93
C LEU A 3 -5.77 -8.13 -2.62
N LEU A 4 -5.75 -8.89 -1.53
CA LEU A 4 -6.02 -8.36 -0.21
C LEU A 4 -4.71 -7.95 0.46
N VAL A 5 -4.59 -6.68 0.84
CA VAL A 5 -3.47 -6.16 1.62
C VAL A 5 -3.94 -5.90 3.04
N LEU A 6 -3.38 -6.65 3.97
CA LEU A 6 -3.58 -6.43 5.41
C LEU A 6 -2.57 -5.38 5.90
N ALA A 7 -3.04 -4.14 6.05
CA ALA A 7 -2.27 -2.96 6.37
C ALA A 7 -2.59 -2.36 7.75
N ALA A 8 -3.13 -3.17 8.67
CA ALA A 8 -3.60 -2.75 9.99
C ALA A 8 -2.51 -2.72 11.09
N GLY A 9 -1.23 -2.94 10.74
CA GLY A 9 -0.14 -3.06 11.71
C GLY A 9 0.63 -1.75 11.93
N ILE A 10 0.69 -1.28 13.19
CA ILE A 10 1.55 -0.16 13.59
C ILE A 10 2.97 -0.67 13.84
N GLY A 11 3.97 0.05 13.34
CA GLY A 11 5.36 -0.26 13.58
C GLY A 11 5.88 0.24 14.89
N SER A 12 5.64 -0.47 15.99
CA SER A 12 6.24 -0.13 17.29
C SER A 12 7.77 -0.03 17.24
N ARG A 13 8.44 -0.86 16.42
CA ARG A 13 9.91 -0.81 16.19
C ARG A 13 10.39 0.39 15.37
N PHE A 14 9.50 1.09 14.65
CA PHE A 14 9.83 2.19 13.73
C PHE A 14 9.19 3.52 14.12
N GLY A 15 8.46 3.59 15.25
CA GLY A 15 7.88 4.83 15.77
C GLY A 15 6.77 5.45 14.90
N GLY A 16 6.21 4.72 13.92
CA GLY A 16 5.25 5.25 12.96
C GLY A 16 4.66 4.22 12.00
N VAL A 17 3.99 4.70 10.94
CA VAL A 17 3.35 3.87 9.91
C VAL A 17 4.43 3.12 9.13
N LYS A 18 4.53 1.80 9.36
CA LYS A 18 5.51 0.87 8.75
C LYS A 18 5.49 0.82 7.22
N GLN A 19 4.44 1.35 6.58
CA GLN A 19 4.15 1.16 5.17
C GLN A 19 4.64 2.29 4.26
N VAL A 20 5.19 3.37 4.83
CA VAL A 20 5.64 4.55 4.08
C VAL A 20 7.16 4.70 4.03
N THR A 21 7.92 3.77 4.62
CA THR A 21 9.37 3.76 4.46
C THR A 21 9.73 3.37 3.04
N GLY A 22 10.34 4.30 2.32
CA GLY A 22 10.94 4.03 1.02
C GLY A 22 12.12 3.08 1.15
N VAL A 23 12.12 2.03 0.34
CA VAL A 23 13.18 1.02 0.24
C VAL A 23 13.79 0.96 -1.17
N GLY A 24 13.10 1.52 -2.16
CA GLY A 24 13.57 1.58 -3.55
C GLY A 24 14.45 2.80 -3.86
N PRO A 25 15.09 2.83 -5.05
CA PRO A 25 16.00 3.91 -5.46
C PRO A 25 15.36 5.30 -5.49
N ASN A 26 14.04 5.39 -5.66
CA ASN A 26 13.30 6.65 -5.67
C ASN A 26 12.35 6.78 -4.46
N GLY A 27 12.58 5.98 -3.41
CA GLY A 27 11.76 6.00 -2.20
C GLY A 27 10.45 5.22 -2.33
N GLU A 28 10.38 4.26 -3.26
CA GLU A 28 9.25 3.33 -3.38
C GLU A 28 9.16 2.45 -2.12
N THR A 29 7.95 2.22 -1.66
CA THR A 29 7.63 1.37 -0.51
C THR A 29 7.56 -0.11 -0.91
N LEU A 30 7.68 -1.01 0.05
CA LEU A 30 7.44 -2.44 -0.18
C LEU A 30 6.01 -2.72 -0.70
N LEU A 31 5.06 -1.89 -0.31
CA LEU A 31 3.67 -2.01 -0.75
C LEU A 31 3.53 -1.67 -2.24
N GLU A 32 4.22 -0.63 -2.72
CA GLU A 32 4.25 -0.28 -4.14
C GLU A 32 4.82 -1.41 -5.00
N TYR A 33 5.93 -2.04 -4.57
CA TYR A 33 6.47 -3.22 -5.25
C TYR A 33 5.46 -4.38 -5.30
N SER A 34 4.79 -4.66 -4.18
CA SER A 34 3.79 -5.74 -4.10
C SER A 34 2.63 -5.50 -5.08
N ILE A 35 2.17 -4.26 -5.20
CA ILE A 35 1.09 -3.86 -6.12
C ILE A 35 1.57 -3.91 -7.57
N TYR A 36 2.80 -3.50 -7.85
CA TYR A 36 3.42 -3.60 -9.17
C TYR A 36 3.49 -5.04 -9.67
N ASP A 37 3.95 -5.96 -8.82
CA ASP A 37 4.04 -7.39 -9.16
C ASP A 37 2.66 -8.02 -9.33
N ALA A 38 1.71 -7.69 -8.44
CA ALA A 38 0.34 -8.16 -8.56
C ALA A 38 -0.30 -7.70 -9.87
N ARG A 39 -0.09 -6.44 -10.27
CA ARG A 39 -0.55 -5.93 -11.56
C ARG A 39 0.01 -6.76 -12.73
N ARG A 40 1.32 -7.05 -12.72
CA ARG A 40 1.97 -7.88 -13.76
C ARG A 40 1.46 -9.32 -13.77
N ALA A 41 1.00 -9.83 -12.63
CA ALA A 41 0.36 -11.13 -12.51
C ALA A 41 -1.14 -11.13 -12.89
N GLY A 42 -1.71 -10.00 -13.32
CA GLY A 42 -3.09 -9.89 -13.79
C GLY A 42 -4.12 -9.55 -12.69
N PHE A 43 -3.68 -9.05 -11.54
CA PHE A 43 -4.56 -8.47 -10.54
C PHE A 43 -4.98 -7.07 -10.98
N ASN A 44 -6.27 -6.77 -10.86
CA ASN A 44 -6.87 -5.52 -11.33
C ASN A 44 -7.65 -4.77 -10.23
N GLU A 45 -7.61 -5.29 -9.00
CA GLU A 45 -8.22 -4.69 -7.83
C GLU A 45 -7.43 -5.03 -6.57
N VAL A 46 -7.21 -4.04 -5.72
CA VAL A 46 -6.57 -4.19 -4.41
C VAL A 46 -7.55 -3.81 -3.30
N ILE A 47 -7.75 -4.71 -2.34
CA ILE A 47 -8.57 -4.45 -1.15
C ILE A 47 -7.64 -4.16 0.02
N PHE A 48 -7.83 -3.04 0.70
CA PHE A 48 -7.01 -2.65 1.85
C PHE A 48 -7.77 -2.85 3.16
N LEU A 49 -7.24 -3.69 4.04
CA LEU A 49 -7.72 -3.79 5.42
C LEU A 49 -6.78 -2.99 6.32
N ILE A 50 -7.23 -1.78 6.66
CA ILE A 50 -6.50 -0.81 7.49
C ILE A 50 -7.25 -0.53 8.79
N ARG A 51 -6.57 0.12 9.73
CA ARG A 51 -7.23 0.70 10.90
C ARG A 51 -7.83 2.06 10.55
N PRO A 52 -9.00 2.45 11.11
CA PRO A 52 -9.58 3.77 10.87
C PRO A 52 -8.60 4.92 11.20
N GLU A 53 -7.85 4.77 12.28
CA GLU A 53 -6.92 5.81 12.77
C GLU A 53 -5.80 6.17 11.79
N ILE A 54 -5.46 5.26 10.86
CA ILE A 54 -4.38 5.48 9.88
C ILE A 54 -4.90 5.83 8.48
N GLU A 55 -6.22 5.95 8.29
CA GLU A 55 -6.83 6.14 6.98
C GLU A 55 -6.32 7.40 6.27
N ALA A 56 -6.25 8.54 6.96
CA ALA A 56 -5.80 9.79 6.37
C ALA A 56 -4.36 9.73 5.83
N ASP A 57 -3.46 9.14 6.61
CA ASP A 57 -2.07 8.94 6.22
C ASP A 57 -1.95 7.93 5.08
N PHE A 58 -2.77 6.87 5.13
CA PHE A 58 -2.82 5.84 4.09
C PHE A 58 -3.27 6.41 2.74
N ARG A 59 -4.31 7.24 2.73
CA ARG A 59 -4.78 7.94 1.53
C ARG A 59 -3.70 8.84 0.94
N SER A 60 -3.04 9.63 1.80
CA SER A 60 -2.04 10.62 1.37
C SER A 60 -0.76 9.99 0.82
N ASN A 61 -0.34 8.84 1.35
CA ASN A 61 0.96 8.27 1.03
C ASN A 61 0.92 7.01 0.16
N VAL A 62 -0.16 6.22 0.26
CA VAL A 62 -0.29 4.95 -0.48
C VAL A 62 -1.25 5.13 -1.65
N LEU A 63 -2.50 5.54 -1.40
CA LEU A 63 -3.50 5.61 -2.46
C LEU A 63 -3.16 6.64 -3.55
N SER A 64 -2.51 7.76 -3.16
CA SER A 64 -2.04 8.79 -4.08
C SER A 64 -0.99 8.30 -5.10
N ARG A 65 -0.36 7.16 -4.83
CA ARG A 65 0.71 6.57 -5.67
C ARG A 65 0.24 5.36 -6.47
N LEU A 66 -1.02 4.97 -6.36
CA LEU A 66 -1.55 3.83 -7.12
C LEU A 66 -1.61 4.15 -8.63
N PRO A 67 -1.36 3.15 -9.50
CA PRO A 67 -1.62 3.30 -10.93
C PRO A 67 -3.08 3.70 -11.17
N SER A 68 -3.31 4.61 -12.12
CA SER A 68 -4.63 5.19 -12.41
C SER A 68 -5.67 4.17 -12.86
N ASP A 69 -5.23 3.03 -13.40
CA ASP A 69 -6.08 1.95 -13.88
C ASP A 69 -6.20 0.78 -12.89
N MET A 70 -5.62 0.90 -11.69
CA MET A 70 -5.79 -0.06 -10.60
C MET A 70 -7.03 0.30 -9.77
N ARG A 71 -8.02 -0.62 -9.71
CA ARG A 71 -9.15 -0.43 -8.79
C ARG A 71 -8.71 -0.68 -7.36
N TYR A 72 -9.32 0.02 -6.41
CA TYR A 72 -9.13 -0.28 -4.99
C TYR A 72 -10.41 -0.10 -4.19
N SER A 73 -10.48 -0.77 -3.05
CA SER A 73 -11.53 -0.63 -2.03
C SER A 73 -10.95 -0.67 -0.64
#